data_AF-A0AAV0WWF5-F1
#
_entry.id   AF-A0AAV0WWF5-F1
#
_cell.length_a   1.000
_cell.length_b   1.000
_cell.length_c   1.000
_cell.angle_alpha   90.00
_cell.angle_beta   90.00
_cell.angle_gamma   90.00
#
_symmetry.space_group_name_H-M   'P 1'
#
loop_
_entity.id
_entity.type
_entity.pdbx_description
1 polymer ?
#
loop_
_entity_poly.entity_id
_entity_poly.type
_entity_poly.pdbx_seq_one_letter_code
_entity_poly.pdbx_strand_id
1 'polypeptide(L)'
;MDIGNVQNVRRVRNLTNVHFIRQRKIYKIRKNPYIELTNNEFRKKYRFSKAECLQIVNEIRDFLPRAVNNRGKPISPSLQFLIALRYLARGQVQDDNGDLHGVSQPTVSRCLSQICRALASLKNNYIKFPLTNEELASKKADFRRKFNMPSIIGAIDCTHIPDIRIKKVAGDYAQLYINRKGFYSINVQVSHITSPLSCSMGN
;
A
#
# COMPACT_ATOMS: atom_id res chain seq x y z
N MET A 1 -12.62 65.48 12.18
CA MET A 1 -13.70 64.55 11.78
C MET A 1 -13.18 63.76 10.60
N ASP A 2 -12.96 62.46 10.77
CA ASP A 2 -12.79 61.55 9.63
C ASP A 2 -13.32 60.17 10.02
N ILE A 3 -14.65 60.07 10.06
CA ILE A 3 -15.41 58.88 10.52
C ILE A 3 -15.71 57.94 9.32
N GLY A 4 -15.15 58.23 8.14
CA GLY A 4 -15.47 57.54 6.89
C GLY A 4 -14.90 56.12 6.73
N ASN A 5 -13.95 55.68 7.56
CA ASN A 5 -13.20 54.45 7.26
C ASN A 5 -13.49 53.23 8.17
N VAL A 6 -14.25 53.40 9.26
CA VAL A 6 -14.53 52.29 10.20
C VAL A 6 -15.78 51.49 9.80
N GLN A 7 -16.71 52.10 9.06
CA GLN A 7 -17.91 51.43 8.52
C GLN A 7 -17.56 50.43 7.41
N ASN A 8 -16.56 50.73 6.56
CA ASN A 8 -16.15 49.84 5.48
C ASN A 8 -15.41 48.59 5.98
N VAL A 9 -14.57 48.70 7.02
CA VAL A 9 -13.88 47.53 7.59
C VAL A 9 -14.86 46.57 8.29
N ARG A 10 -15.95 47.09 8.88
CA ARG A 10 -17.02 46.27 9.46
C ARG A 10 -17.91 45.60 8.40
N ARG A 11 -18.06 46.22 7.21
CA ARG A 11 -18.82 45.64 6.10
C ARG A 11 -18.06 44.50 5.39
N VAL A 12 -16.73 44.55 5.34
CA VAL A 12 -15.89 43.48 4.76
C VAL A 12 -15.80 42.25 5.68
N ARG A 13 -15.92 42.42 7.01
CA ARG A 13 -15.89 41.29 7.96
C ARG A 13 -17.17 40.44 8.01
N ASN A 14 -18.27 40.90 7.42
CA ASN A 14 -19.52 40.15 7.38
C ASN A 14 -19.73 39.34 6.08
N LEU A 15 -18.76 39.35 5.16
CA LEU A 15 -18.82 38.60 3.88
C LEU A 15 -18.09 37.24 3.92
N THR A 16 -17.46 36.87 5.04
CA THR A 16 -16.73 35.59 5.17
C THR A 16 -17.59 34.43 5.69
N ASN A 17 -18.89 34.65 5.88
CA ASN A 17 -19.86 33.55 6.04
C ASN A 17 -20.40 33.11 4.68
N VAL A 18 -19.48 32.81 3.75
CA VAL A 18 -19.82 31.97 2.61
C VAL A 18 -20.21 30.63 3.22
N HIS A 19 -21.51 30.42 3.41
CA HIS A 19 -22.05 29.09 3.66
C HIS A 19 -21.52 28.24 2.53
N PHE A 20 -20.48 27.44 2.79
CA PHE A 20 -20.12 26.35 1.90
C PHE A 20 -21.33 25.43 1.92
N ILE A 21 -22.27 25.67 1.00
CA ILE A 21 -23.38 24.78 0.75
C ILE A 21 -22.71 23.47 0.40
N ARG A 22 -22.71 22.55 1.37
CA ARG A 22 -22.09 21.24 1.20
C ARG A 22 -22.81 20.60 0.02
N GLN A 23 -22.13 20.52 -1.11
CA GLN A 23 -22.70 19.92 -2.31
C GLN A 23 -23.26 18.54 -1.93
N ARG A 24 -24.50 18.29 -2.34
CA ARG A 24 -25.17 17.03 -2.04
C ARG A 24 -24.28 15.90 -2.55
N LYS A 25 -23.87 15.02 -1.66
CA LYS A 25 -22.98 13.92 -1.99
C LYS A 25 -23.72 12.95 -2.91
N ILE A 26 -23.35 12.93 -4.19
CA ILE A 26 -23.85 11.96 -5.16
C ILE A 26 -23.09 10.65 -4.90
N TYR A 27 -23.84 9.59 -4.58
CA TYR A 27 -23.26 8.26 -4.37
C TYR A 27 -23.22 7.54 -5.72
N LYS A 28 -22.01 7.22 -6.21
CA LYS A 28 -21.84 6.27 -7.32
C LYS A 28 -22.34 4.90 -6.89
N ILE A 29 -22.95 4.16 -7.81
CA ILE A 29 -23.33 2.77 -7.58
C ILE A 29 -22.05 1.96 -7.39
N ARG A 30 -21.96 1.25 -6.27
CA ARG A 30 -20.81 0.39 -5.97
C ARG A 30 -20.98 -0.93 -6.67
N LYS A 31 -19.99 -1.29 -7.46
CA LYS A 31 -19.90 -2.60 -8.09
C LYS A 31 -19.43 -3.64 -7.09
N ASN A 32 -19.99 -4.84 -7.14
CA ASN A 32 -19.55 -5.97 -6.32
C ASN A 32 -18.87 -7.03 -7.20
N PRO A 33 -17.52 -7.04 -7.26
CA PRO A 33 -16.79 -7.96 -8.12
C PRO A 33 -16.99 -9.44 -7.79
N TYR A 34 -17.44 -9.77 -6.57
CA TYR A 34 -17.77 -11.15 -6.22
C TYR A 34 -18.98 -11.68 -6.98
N ILE A 35 -19.93 -10.81 -7.34
CA ILE A 35 -21.18 -11.17 -8.02
C ILE A 35 -21.03 -10.92 -9.53
N GLU A 36 -20.45 -9.78 -9.91
CA GLU A 36 -20.40 -9.33 -11.30
C GLU A 36 -19.40 -10.07 -12.18
N LEU A 37 -18.38 -10.72 -11.60
CA LEU A 37 -17.33 -11.38 -12.35
C LEU A 37 -17.41 -12.89 -12.22
N THR A 38 -17.10 -13.61 -13.28
CA THR A 38 -16.82 -15.05 -13.20
C THR A 38 -15.52 -15.30 -12.43
N ASN A 39 -15.29 -16.52 -11.94
CA ASN A 39 -14.05 -16.85 -11.21
C ASN A 39 -12.80 -16.63 -12.05
N ASN A 40 -12.85 -16.93 -13.35
CA ASN A 40 -11.72 -16.73 -14.27
C ASN A 40 -11.41 -15.25 -14.49
N GLU A 41 -12.43 -14.43 -14.72
CA GLU A 41 -12.25 -12.98 -14.85
C GLU A 41 -11.77 -12.35 -13.56
N PHE A 42 -12.33 -12.79 -12.44
CA PHE A 42 -11.92 -12.34 -11.12
C PHE A 42 -10.44 -12.65 -10.88
N ARG A 43 -9.98 -13.87 -11.15
CA ARG A 43 -8.56 -14.25 -11.03
C ARG A 43 -7.66 -13.44 -11.98
N LYS A 44 -8.08 -13.21 -13.23
CA LYS A 44 -7.34 -12.34 -14.16
C LYS A 44 -7.24 -10.88 -13.67
N LYS A 45 -8.29 -10.38 -13.03
CA LYS A 45 -8.39 -8.99 -12.57
C LYS A 45 -7.72 -8.74 -11.22
N TYR A 46 -7.85 -9.66 -10.28
CA TYR A 46 -7.42 -9.50 -8.88
C TYR A 46 -6.23 -10.40 -8.51
N ARG A 47 -5.79 -11.30 -9.40
CA ARG A 47 -4.71 -12.28 -9.20
C ARG A 47 -4.95 -13.37 -8.14
N PHE A 48 -6.10 -13.31 -7.46
CA PHE A 48 -6.55 -14.29 -6.48
C PHE A 48 -7.91 -14.87 -6.89
N SER A 49 -8.24 -16.05 -6.40
CA SER A 49 -9.60 -16.59 -6.46
C SER A 49 -10.52 -15.90 -5.44
N LYS A 50 -11.83 -15.99 -5.66
CA LYS A 50 -12.81 -15.45 -4.72
C LYS A 50 -12.71 -16.09 -3.34
N ALA A 51 -12.45 -17.40 -3.27
CA ALA A 51 -12.32 -18.15 -2.03
C ALA A 51 -11.12 -17.69 -1.20
N GLU A 52 -9.93 -17.57 -1.83
CA GLU A 52 -8.72 -17.06 -1.17
C GLU A 52 -8.93 -15.64 -0.64
N CYS A 53 -9.57 -14.77 -1.42
CA CYS A 53 -9.89 -13.41 -0.96
C CYS A 53 -10.81 -13.43 0.27
N LEU A 54 -11.82 -14.30 0.30
CA LEU A 54 -12.74 -14.39 1.44
C LEU A 54 -12.05 -14.92 2.70
N GLN A 55 -11.13 -15.89 2.56
CA GLN A 55 -10.32 -16.40 3.66
C GLN A 55 -9.48 -15.29 4.29
N ILE A 56 -8.74 -14.55 3.46
CA ILE A 56 -7.90 -13.43 3.93
C ILE A 56 -8.77 -12.35 4.59
N VAL A 57 -9.94 -12.03 4.00
CA VAL A 57 -10.88 -11.06 4.58
C VAL A 57 -11.35 -11.49 5.96
N ASN A 58 -11.59 -12.77 6.18
CA ASN A 58 -11.98 -13.28 7.49
C ASN A 58 -10.85 -13.14 8.52
N GLU A 59 -9.60 -13.40 8.14
CA GLU A 59 -8.44 -13.24 9.03
C GLU A 59 -8.18 -11.79 9.42
N ILE A 60 -8.36 -10.84 8.50
CA ILE A 60 -8.11 -9.43 8.77
C ILE A 60 -9.31 -8.70 9.40
N ARG A 61 -10.47 -9.35 9.48
CA ARG A 61 -11.75 -8.71 9.82
C ARG A 61 -11.70 -7.95 11.16
N ASP A 62 -11.04 -8.54 12.14
CA ASP A 62 -10.95 -7.99 13.49
C ASP A 62 -10.00 -6.79 13.59
N PHE A 63 -9.08 -6.66 12.63
CA PHE A 63 -8.16 -5.53 12.52
C PHE A 63 -8.75 -4.35 11.75
N LEU A 64 -9.92 -4.51 11.11
CA LEU A 64 -10.56 -3.46 10.34
C LEU A 64 -11.49 -2.62 11.23
N PRO A 65 -11.49 -1.29 11.07
CA PRO A 65 -12.37 -0.43 11.84
C PRO A 65 -13.83 -0.78 11.54
N ARG A 66 -14.60 -1.01 12.61
CA ARG A 66 -16.06 -1.15 12.50
C ARG A 66 -16.62 0.12 11.86
N ALA A 67 -17.61 -0.01 11.00
CA ALA A 67 -18.22 1.15 10.35
C ALA A 67 -19.11 1.91 11.37
N VAL A 68 -18.47 2.71 12.24
CA VAL A 68 -19.16 3.42 13.35
C VAL A 68 -19.79 4.75 12.90
N ASN A 69 -19.54 5.19 11.67
CA ASN A 69 -19.89 6.54 11.23
C ASN A 69 -21.16 6.59 10.35
N ASN A 70 -22.21 7.22 10.87
CA ASN A 70 -23.45 7.61 10.17
C ASN A 70 -23.26 8.62 9.00
N ARG A 71 -22.03 8.81 8.49
CA ARG A 71 -21.68 9.82 7.46
C ARG A 71 -21.71 9.26 6.02
N GLY A 72 -22.53 8.24 5.77
CA GLY A 72 -22.80 7.70 4.43
C GLY A 72 -22.91 6.17 4.40
N LYS A 73 -23.05 5.60 3.19
CA LYS A 73 -23.13 4.14 2.98
C LYS A 73 -21.81 3.46 3.39
N PRO A 74 -21.76 2.61 4.42
CA PRO A 74 -20.53 1.93 4.82
C PRO A 74 -20.04 0.97 3.73
N ILE A 75 -18.73 0.78 3.61
CA ILE A 75 -18.11 -0.16 2.64
C ILE A 75 -17.84 -1.46 3.39
N SER A 76 -18.30 -2.59 2.85
CA SER A 76 -18.06 -3.89 3.46
C SER A 76 -16.56 -4.21 3.53
N PRO A 77 -16.07 -4.91 4.57
CA PRO A 77 -14.66 -5.33 4.66
C PRO A 77 -14.16 -6.03 3.40
N SER A 78 -14.98 -6.92 2.81
CA SER A 78 -14.65 -7.60 1.56
C SER A 78 -14.43 -6.63 0.40
N LEU A 79 -15.26 -5.59 0.28
CA LEU A 79 -15.09 -4.60 -0.78
C LEU A 79 -13.89 -3.67 -0.53
N GLN A 80 -13.61 -3.31 0.73
CA GLN A 80 -12.39 -2.57 1.09
C GLN A 80 -11.13 -3.35 0.71
N PHE A 81 -11.13 -4.66 1.00
CA PHE A 81 -10.05 -5.56 0.60
C PHE A 81 -9.90 -5.63 -0.92
N LEU A 82 -10.98 -5.79 -1.68
CA LEU A 82 -10.90 -5.82 -3.14
C LEU A 82 -10.37 -4.52 -3.75
N ILE A 83 -10.76 -3.36 -3.21
CA ILE A 83 -10.25 -2.05 -3.64
C ILE A 83 -8.73 -1.99 -3.44
N ALA A 84 -8.24 -2.39 -2.27
CA ALA A 84 -6.82 -2.41 -1.96
C ALA A 84 -6.07 -3.44 -2.82
N LEU A 85 -6.61 -4.66 -2.94
CA LEU A 85 -6.03 -5.74 -3.72
C LEU A 85 -5.92 -5.37 -5.19
N ARG A 86 -6.92 -4.71 -5.76
CA ARG A 86 -6.89 -4.25 -7.15
C ARG A 86 -5.72 -3.31 -7.41
N TYR A 87 -5.49 -2.38 -6.49
CA TYR A 87 -4.37 -1.46 -6.54
C TYR A 87 -3.04 -2.22 -6.45
N LEU A 88 -2.88 -3.09 -5.46
CA LEU A 88 -1.64 -3.87 -5.26
C LEU A 88 -1.34 -4.84 -6.40
N ALA A 89 -2.36 -5.48 -6.97
CA ALA A 89 -2.21 -6.49 -8.02
C ALA A 89 -1.85 -5.88 -9.38
N ARG A 90 -2.31 -4.66 -9.70
CA ARG A 90 -2.12 -4.06 -11.03
C ARG A 90 -1.34 -2.75 -11.04
N GLY A 91 -1.12 -2.12 -9.89
CA GLY A 91 -0.44 -0.82 -9.79
C GLY A 91 -1.20 0.30 -10.51
N GLN A 92 -2.54 0.24 -10.57
CA GLN A 92 -3.33 1.28 -11.24
C GLN A 92 -3.35 2.59 -10.44
N VAL A 93 -3.61 3.71 -11.12
CA VAL A 93 -3.85 5.00 -10.46
C VAL A 93 -5.08 4.90 -9.55
N GLN A 94 -5.05 5.56 -8.40
CA GLN A 94 -6.11 5.43 -7.41
C GLN A 94 -7.45 6.02 -7.87
N ASP A 95 -7.43 7.01 -8.76
CA ASP A 95 -8.63 7.58 -9.38
C ASP A 95 -9.37 6.54 -10.23
N ASP A 96 -8.67 5.88 -11.17
CA ASP A 96 -9.24 4.80 -12.00
C ASP A 96 -9.79 3.65 -11.16
N ASN A 97 -9.06 3.28 -10.10
CA ASN A 97 -9.50 2.25 -9.15
C ASN A 97 -10.77 2.70 -8.40
N GLY A 98 -10.85 3.98 -8.07
CA GLY A 98 -12.04 4.59 -7.47
C GLY A 98 -13.25 4.50 -8.39
N ASP A 99 -13.08 4.85 -9.66
CA ASP A 99 -14.14 4.78 -10.67
C ASP A 99 -14.61 3.35 -10.92
N LEU A 100 -13.69 2.38 -10.97
CA LEU A 100 -14.02 0.97 -11.12
C LEU A 100 -14.94 0.47 -10.00
N HIS A 101 -14.66 0.87 -8.76
CA HIS A 101 -15.38 0.42 -7.58
C HIS A 101 -16.53 1.35 -7.14
N GLY A 102 -16.72 2.48 -7.81
CA GLY A 102 -17.73 3.48 -7.44
C GLY A 102 -17.42 4.20 -6.12
N VAL A 103 -16.14 4.46 -5.84
CA VAL A 103 -15.67 5.16 -4.63
C VAL A 103 -14.77 6.34 -5.00
N SER A 104 -14.63 7.30 -4.08
CA SER A 104 -13.71 8.43 -4.28
C SER A 104 -12.26 7.99 -4.08
N GLN A 105 -11.30 8.64 -4.73
CA GLN A 105 -9.88 8.39 -4.52
C GLN A 105 -9.43 8.47 -3.05
N PRO A 106 -9.88 9.44 -2.22
CA PRO A 106 -9.55 9.44 -0.79
C PRO A 106 -10.07 8.22 -0.04
N THR A 107 -11.10 7.56 -0.57
CA THR A 107 -11.60 6.31 -0.01
C THR A 107 -10.71 5.15 -0.40
N VAL A 108 -10.24 5.09 -1.65
CA VAL A 108 -9.24 4.11 -2.11
C VAL A 108 -7.98 4.18 -1.24
N SER A 109 -7.42 5.39 -1.04
CA SER A 109 -6.24 5.61 -0.21
C SER A 109 -6.44 5.08 1.22
N ARG A 110 -7.57 5.41 1.86
CA ARG A 110 -7.88 4.93 3.22
C ARG A 110 -8.03 3.41 3.28
N CYS A 111 -8.76 2.81 2.34
CA CYS A 111 -8.90 1.35 2.27
C CYS A 111 -7.54 0.67 2.09
N LEU A 112 -6.69 1.18 1.19
CA LEU A 112 -5.34 0.67 0.97
C LEU A 112 -4.52 0.70 2.26
N SER A 113 -4.44 1.85 2.94
CA SER A 113 -3.67 1.96 4.18
C SER A 113 -4.22 1.08 5.31
N GLN A 114 -5.55 0.92 5.42
CA GLN A 114 -6.16 0.06 6.44
C GLN A 114 -5.87 -1.41 6.17
N ILE A 115 -6.06 -1.87 4.93
CA ILE A 115 -5.82 -3.26 4.54
C ILE A 115 -4.33 -3.60 4.65
N CYS A 116 -3.43 -2.73 4.21
CA CYS A 116 -1.99 -2.96 4.35
C CYS A 116 -1.57 -3.08 5.82
N ARG A 117 -2.11 -2.25 6.72
CA ARG A 117 -1.85 -2.37 8.16
C ARG A 117 -2.40 -3.67 8.73
N ALA A 118 -3.62 -4.05 8.37
CA ALA A 118 -4.23 -5.29 8.83
C ALA A 118 -3.45 -6.53 8.37
N LEU A 119 -2.99 -6.55 7.12
CA LEU A 119 -2.11 -7.61 6.60
C LEU A 119 -0.75 -7.62 7.31
N ALA A 120 -0.17 -6.46 7.60
CA ALA A 120 1.09 -6.38 8.32
C ALA A 120 0.97 -6.91 9.77
N SER A 121 -0.20 -6.83 10.39
CA SER A 121 -0.46 -7.45 11.70
C SER A 121 -0.35 -8.98 11.65
N LEU A 122 -0.63 -9.61 10.50
CA LEU A 122 -0.51 -11.05 10.31
C LEU A 122 0.94 -11.52 10.04
N LYS A 123 1.91 -10.59 9.95
CA LYS A 123 3.30 -10.91 9.56
C LYS A 123 3.92 -12.04 10.38
N ASN A 124 3.67 -12.09 11.68
CA ASN A 124 4.29 -13.06 12.59
C ASN A 124 3.75 -14.49 12.37
N ASN A 125 2.58 -14.63 11.74
CA ASN A 125 1.98 -15.93 11.45
C ASN A 125 2.61 -16.53 10.18
N TYR A 126 2.92 -15.69 9.19
CA TYR A 126 3.36 -16.13 7.87
C TYR A 126 4.85 -15.97 7.60
N ILE A 127 5.50 -14.98 8.22
CA ILE A 127 6.92 -14.69 8.02
C ILE A 127 7.69 -15.25 9.23
N LYS A 128 8.38 -16.37 9.03
CA LYS A 128 9.26 -16.98 10.02
C LYS A 128 10.71 -16.84 9.57
N PHE A 129 11.51 -16.19 10.41
CA PHE A 129 12.96 -16.14 10.23
C PHE A 129 13.60 -17.23 11.09
N PRO A 130 14.69 -17.87 10.62
CA PRO A 130 15.46 -18.78 11.46
C PRO A 130 16.05 -17.97 12.62
N LEU A 131 15.83 -18.44 13.85
CA LEU A 131 16.25 -17.73 15.07
C LEU A 131 17.36 -18.48 15.81
N THR A 132 17.43 -19.81 15.67
CA THR A 132 18.44 -20.63 16.35
C THR A 132 19.68 -20.82 15.49
N ASN A 133 20.83 -21.01 16.13
CA ASN A 133 22.09 -21.30 15.42
C ASN A 133 21.99 -22.56 14.54
N GLU A 134 21.23 -23.55 14.98
CA GLU A 134 20.96 -24.79 14.25
C GLU A 134 20.14 -24.54 12.99
N GLU A 135 19.06 -23.76 13.08
CA GLU A 135 18.25 -23.35 11.93
C GLU A 135 19.08 -22.52 10.95
N LEU A 136 19.89 -21.58 11.45
CA LEU A 136 20.78 -20.78 10.61
C LEU A 136 21.81 -21.66 9.89
N ALA A 137 22.45 -22.60 10.59
CA ALA A 137 23.42 -23.51 10.01
C ALA A 137 22.79 -24.39 8.93
N SER A 138 21.59 -24.92 9.21
CA SER A 138 20.80 -25.71 8.26
C SER A 138 20.45 -24.91 7.00
N LYS A 139 19.95 -23.67 7.15
CA LYS A 139 19.66 -22.79 6.00
C LYS A 139 20.91 -22.45 5.18
N LYS A 140 22.03 -22.15 5.84
CA LYS A 140 23.33 -21.90 5.16
C LYS A 140 23.78 -23.12 4.35
N ALA A 141 23.65 -24.33 4.92
CA ALA A 141 24.00 -25.57 4.23
C ALA A 141 23.10 -25.82 3.01
N ASP A 142 21.79 -25.56 3.13
CA ASP A 142 20.83 -25.68 2.03
C ASP A 142 21.15 -24.73 0.87
N PHE A 143 21.45 -23.45 1.15
CA PHE A 143 21.84 -22.49 0.12
C PHE A 143 23.16 -22.86 -0.55
N ARG A 144 24.16 -23.30 0.25
CA ARG A 144 25.43 -23.79 -0.29
C ARG A 144 25.22 -25.00 -1.20
N ARG A 145 24.39 -25.96 -0.80
CA ARG A 145 24.11 -27.17 -1.59
C ARG A 145 23.40 -26.86 -2.91
N LYS A 146 22.41 -25.96 -2.90
CA LYS A 146 21.57 -25.67 -4.07
C LYS A 146 22.17 -24.64 -5.03
N PHE A 147 22.85 -23.63 -4.51
CA PHE A 147 23.29 -22.46 -5.29
C PHE A 147 24.79 -22.21 -5.21
N ASN A 148 25.54 -23.04 -4.47
CA ASN A 148 26.96 -22.83 -4.17
C ASN A 148 27.26 -21.49 -3.50
N MET A 149 26.27 -20.92 -2.80
CA MET A 149 26.41 -19.63 -2.10
C MET A 149 26.57 -19.88 -0.59
N PRO A 150 27.75 -19.66 -0.01
CA PRO A 150 27.96 -19.82 1.43
C PRO A 150 27.34 -18.65 2.21
N SER A 151 27.01 -18.92 3.48
CA SER A 151 26.57 -17.90 4.46
C SER A 151 25.23 -17.20 4.18
N ILE A 152 24.44 -17.65 3.21
CA ILE A 152 23.09 -17.13 2.95
C ILE A 152 22.06 -17.86 3.81
N ILE A 153 21.22 -17.09 4.52
CA ILE A 153 20.13 -17.61 5.36
C ILE A 153 18.74 -17.43 4.73
N GLY A 154 18.65 -16.62 3.67
CA GLY A 154 17.41 -16.32 2.97
C GLY A 154 17.67 -15.40 1.77
N ALA A 155 16.70 -15.34 0.86
CA ALA A 155 16.72 -14.45 -0.29
C ALA A 155 15.39 -13.68 -0.32
N ILE A 156 15.47 -12.38 -0.61
CA ILE A 156 14.32 -11.52 -0.84
C ILE A 156 14.41 -11.07 -2.30
N ASP A 157 13.33 -11.21 -3.04
CA ASP A 157 13.29 -10.75 -4.42
C ASP A 157 13.41 -9.22 -4.48
N CYS A 158 14.24 -8.71 -5.40
CA CYS A 158 14.51 -7.28 -5.52
C CYS A 158 13.32 -6.59 -6.18
N THR A 159 12.85 -5.48 -5.59
CA THR A 159 11.84 -4.65 -6.24
C THR A 159 12.54 -3.56 -7.04
N HIS A 160 12.38 -3.60 -8.36
CA HIS A 160 12.78 -2.49 -9.23
C HIS A 160 11.71 -1.41 -9.14
N ILE A 161 12.10 -0.21 -8.72
CA ILE A 161 11.20 0.95 -8.80
C ILE A 161 11.42 1.62 -10.16
N PRO A 162 10.47 1.48 -11.11
CA PRO A 162 10.47 2.32 -12.30
C PRO A 162 10.21 3.76 -11.87
N ASP A 163 10.80 4.72 -12.57
CA ASP A 163 10.23 6.07 -12.64
C ASP A 163 10.30 6.91 -11.35
N ILE A 164 11.19 6.58 -10.41
CA ILE A 164 11.86 7.67 -9.68
C ILE A 164 12.58 8.44 -10.77
N ARG A 165 12.39 9.77 -10.83
CA ARG A 165 12.93 10.69 -11.84
C ARG A 165 14.47 10.67 -11.89
N ILE A 166 15.05 9.55 -12.25
CA ILE A 166 16.39 9.42 -12.79
C ILE A 166 16.23 10.03 -14.18
N LYS A 167 16.10 11.37 -14.22
CA LYS A 167 16.37 12.13 -15.43
C LYS A 167 17.68 11.57 -15.91
N LYS A 168 17.65 10.88 -17.06
CA LYS A 168 18.79 10.24 -17.73
C LYS A 168 20.07 10.90 -17.20
N VAL A 169 20.75 10.25 -16.25
CA VAL A 169 21.94 10.86 -15.63
C VAL A 169 22.87 11.06 -16.80
N ALA A 170 23.05 12.30 -17.25
CA ALA A 170 23.76 12.55 -18.48
C ALA A 170 25.20 12.03 -18.29
N GLY A 171 25.62 11.10 -19.15
CA GLY A 171 26.93 10.46 -19.08
C GLY A 171 26.89 8.93 -19.22
N ASP A 172 28.08 8.35 -19.33
CA ASP A 172 28.29 6.92 -19.63
C ASP A 172 27.72 5.98 -18.56
N TYR A 173 27.55 6.47 -17.33
CA TYR A 173 27.01 5.71 -16.20
C TYR A 173 25.49 5.46 -16.27
N ALA A 174 24.76 6.11 -17.19
CA ALA A 174 23.31 5.89 -17.32
C ALA A 174 22.96 4.42 -17.63
N GLN A 175 23.83 3.71 -18.36
CA GLN A 175 23.61 2.32 -18.73
C GLN A 175 23.57 1.38 -17.51
N LEU A 176 24.26 1.74 -16.42
CA LEU A 176 24.26 0.95 -15.18
C LEU A 176 22.90 0.88 -14.49
N TYR A 177 21.98 1.79 -14.83
CA TYR A 177 20.64 1.85 -14.26
C TYR A 177 19.57 1.18 -15.14
N ILE A 178 19.96 0.58 -16.27
CA ILE A 178 19.04 -0.16 -17.13
C ILE A 178 18.88 -1.57 -16.57
N ASN A 179 17.64 -1.96 -16.27
CA ASN A 179 17.36 -3.34 -15.84
C ASN A 179 17.25 -4.32 -17.02
N ARG A 180 17.14 -5.62 -16.71
CA ARG A 180 16.91 -6.68 -17.71
C ARG A 180 15.68 -6.43 -18.61
N LYS A 181 14.71 -5.63 -18.16
CA LYS A 181 13.48 -5.31 -18.90
C LYS A 181 13.63 -4.05 -19.78
N GLY A 182 14.82 -3.47 -19.86
CA GLY A 182 15.13 -2.38 -20.78
C GLY A 182 14.69 -0.99 -20.31
N PHE A 183 14.38 -0.80 -19.02
CA PHE A 183 14.02 0.51 -18.48
C PHE A 183 14.91 0.91 -17.30
N TYR A 184 15.03 2.22 -17.07
CA TYR A 184 15.79 2.78 -15.96
C TYR A 184 15.08 2.50 -14.63
N SER A 185 15.77 1.89 -13.68
CA SER A 185 15.23 1.60 -12.36
C SER A 185 16.32 1.49 -11.31
N ILE A 186 15.96 1.69 -10.04
CA ILE A 186 16.84 1.42 -8.90
C ILE A 186 16.37 0.13 -8.24
N ASN A 187 17.33 -0.73 -7.91
CA ASN A 187 17.09 -1.90 -7.07
C ASN A 187 16.89 -1.42 -5.64
N VAL A 188 15.70 -1.65 -5.09
CA VAL A 188 15.44 -1.39 -3.68
C VAL A 188 15.38 -2.71 -2.94
N GLN A 189 16.23 -2.83 -1.92
CA GLN A 189 16.24 -3.95 -0.99
C GLN A 189 15.95 -3.42 0.41
N VAL A 190 15.10 -4.12 1.16
CA VAL A 190 14.87 -3.83 2.58
C VAL A 190 16.03 -4.44 3.37
N SER A 191 16.83 -3.61 3.99
CA SER A 191 17.86 -4.03 4.95
C SER A 191 17.33 -3.86 6.37
N HIS A 192 17.27 -4.95 7.15
CA HIS A 192 17.09 -4.85 8.59
C HIS A 192 18.44 -4.58 9.24
N ILE A 193 18.66 -3.37 9.74
CA ILE A 193 19.82 -3.07 10.56
C ILE A 193 19.45 -3.46 11.99
N THR A 194 19.76 -4.69 12.39
CA THR A 194 19.93 -5.01 13.81
C THR A 194 21.26 -4.38 14.22
N SER A 195 21.21 -3.32 15.01
CA SER A 195 22.40 -2.73 15.64
C SER A 195 23.20 -3.82 16.36
N PRO A 196 24.47 -4.07 15.99
CA PRO A 196 25.34 -4.92 16.77
C PRO A 196 26.15 -4.09 17.77
N LEU A 197 26.32 -4.67 18.97
CA LEU A 197 27.41 -4.46 19.95
C LEU A 197 27.22 -3.36 21.01
N SER A 198 26.80 -3.79 22.20
CA SER A 198 27.43 -3.33 23.43
C SER A 198 28.91 -3.72 23.38
N CYS A 199 29.79 -2.72 23.24
CA CYS A 199 31.22 -2.87 23.49
C CYS A 199 31.44 -3.40 24.91
N SER A 200 31.94 -4.63 25.04
CA SER A 200 32.67 -5.03 26.23
C SER A 200 33.99 -4.26 26.23
N MET A 201 34.08 -3.20 27.02
CA MET A 201 35.38 -2.69 27.43
C MET A 201 36.01 -3.76 28.32
N GLY A 202 37.09 -4.37 27.83
CA GLY A 202 37.98 -5.12 28.68
C GLY A 202 38.66 -4.18 29.67
N ASN A 203 38.79 -4.66 30.90
CA ASN A 203 39.93 -4.45 31.78
C ASN A 203 40.20 -5.78 32.46
#